data_AF-A0A957RX24-F1
#
_entry.id   AF-A0A957RX24-F1
#
_cell.length_a   1.000
_cell.length_b   1.000
_cell.length_c   1.000
_cell.angle_alpha   90.00
_cell.angle_beta   90.00
_cell.angle_gamma   90.00
#
_symmetry.space_group_name_H-M   'P 1'
#
loop_
_entity.id
_entity.type
_entity.pdbx_description
1 polymer ?
#
loop_
_entity_poly.entity_id
_entity_poly.type
_entity_poly.pdbx_seq_one_letter_code
_entity_poly.pdbx_strand_id
1 'polypeptide(L)' 'MPPGDIWEGLQAQGFVLLPILPRHVAAVRRLNCAHADPFDRLFIAQTNDERLTLLTRYAAILALEVDRVVRA' A
#
# COMPACT_ATOMS: atom_id res chain seq x y z
N MET A 1 18.11 -11.91 1.82
CA MET A 1 17.28 -11.52 2.97
C MET A 1 18.24 -11.31 4.14
N PRO A 2 18.16 -10.22 4.92
CA PRO A 2 18.99 -10.11 6.11
C PRO A 2 18.78 -11.35 7.00
N PRO A 3 19.82 -11.84 7.67
CA PRO A 3 19.69 -12.95 8.61
C PRO A 3 18.81 -12.53 9.80
N GLY A 4 17.99 -13.45 10.31
CA GLY A 4 17.06 -13.21 11.42
C GLY A 4 15.60 -13.11 11.00
N ASP A 5 14.71 -12.93 11.99
CA ASP A 5 13.29 -12.71 11.75
C ASP A 5 13.07 -11.30 11.17
N ILE A 6 12.44 -11.22 10.00
CA ILE A 6 12.11 -9.96 9.33
C ILE A 6 11.23 -9.09 10.25
N TRP A 7 10.32 -9.72 10.99
CA TRP A 7 9.39 -9.03 11.88
C TRP A 7 10.13 -8.33 13.02
N GLU A 8 11.05 -9.03 13.70
CA GLU A 8 11.86 -8.44 14.76
C GLU A 8 12.67 -7.22 14.24
N GLY A 9 13.28 -7.37 13.06
CA GLY A 9 14.06 -6.29 12.44
C GLY A 9 13.22 -5.06 12.08
N LEU A 10 11.98 -5.25 11.61
CA LEU A 10 11.04 -4.15 11.31
C LEU A 10 10.54 -3.48 12.60
N GLN A 11 10.21 -4.26 13.63
CA GLN A 11 9.78 -3.71 14.91
C GLN A 11 10.87 -2.86 15.57
N ALA A 12 12.13 -3.34 15.55
CA ALA A 12 13.27 -2.59 16.07
C ALA A 12 13.52 -1.24 15.36
N GLN A 13 13.11 -1.13 14.09
CA GLN A 13 13.17 0.11 13.31
C GLN A 13 11.95 1.03 13.52
N GLY A 14 10.98 0.63 14.35
CA GLY A 14 9.77 1.41 14.64
C GLY A 14 8.66 1.27 13.60
N PHE A 15 8.73 0.28 12.70
CA PHE A 15 7.62 -0.01 11.80
C PHE A 15 6.43 -0.58 12.57
N VAL A 16 5.24 -0.14 12.19
CA VAL A 16 3.98 -0.62 12.75
C VAL A 16 3.29 -1.51 11.72
N LEU A 17 2.71 -2.63 12.17
CA LEU A 17 1.91 -3.48 11.29
C LEU A 17 0.64 -2.74 10.86
N LEU A 18 0.42 -2.63 9.55
CA LEU A 18 -0.84 -2.14 8.99
C LEU A 18 -1.62 -3.33 8.42
N PRO A 19 -2.61 -3.88 9.15
CA PRO A 19 -3.34 -5.06 8.69
C PRO A 19 -4.21 -4.75 7.49
N ILE A 20 -4.30 -5.72 6.57
CA ILE A 20 -5.33 -5.71 5.53
C ILE A 20 -6.62 -6.20 6.15
N LEU A 21 -7.65 -5.35 6.13
CA LEU A 21 -8.97 -5.65 6.69
C LEU A 21 -10.01 -5.84 5.57
N PRO A 22 -11.13 -6.54 5.83
CA PRO A 22 -12.17 -6.76 4.83
C PRO A 22 -12.68 -5.48 4.17
N ARG A 23 -12.68 -4.35 4.90
CA ARG A 23 -13.05 -3.03 4.36
C ARG A 23 -12.10 -2.55 3.24
N HIS A 24 -10.80 -2.84 3.35
CA HIS A 24 -9.81 -2.50 2.31
C HIS A 24 -10.08 -3.31 1.04
N VAL A 25 -10.38 -4.60 1.19
CA VAL A 25 -10.73 -5.49 0.07
C VAL A 25 -12.02 -5.05 -0.61
N ALA A 26 -13.05 -4.67 0.17
CA ALA A 26 -14.29 -4.15 -0.38
C ALA A 26 -14.08 -2.82 -1.14
N ALA A 27 -13.20 -1.95 -0.63
CA ALA A 27 -12.87 -0.67 -1.25
C ALA A 27 -12.19 -0.82 -2.62
N VAL A 28 -11.46 -1.92 -2.88
CA VAL A 28 -10.86 -2.20 -4.21
C VAL A 28 -11.90 -2.17 -5.34
N ARG A 29 -13.14 -2.59 -5.07
CA ARG A 29 -14.23 -2.59 -6.06
C ARG A 29 -14.70 -1.20 -6.46
N ARG A 30 -14.39 -0.18 -5.65
CA ARG A 30 -14.76 1.23 -5.88
C ARG A 30 -13.65 2.03 -6.58
N LEU A 31 -12.49 1.43 -6.78
CA LEU A 31 -11.39 2.06 -7.48
C LEU A 31 -11.71 2.13 -8.98
N ASN A 32 -11.80 3.34 -9.51
CA ASN A 32 -11.97 3.61 -10.94
C ASN A 32 -10.64 3.60 -11.71
N CYS A 33 -9.50 3.35 -11.05
CA CYS A 33 -8.20 3.29 -11.71
C CYS A 33 -8.00 1.94 -12.42
N ALA A 34 -7.64 1.98 -13.70
CA ALA A 34 -7.34 0.80 -14.50
C ALA A 34 -5.91 0.32 -14.19
N HIS A 35 -5.74 -0.42 -13.10
CA HIS A 35 -4.50 -1.14 -12.81
C HIS A 35 -4.75 -2.64 -12.76
N ALA A 36 -3.91 -3.42 -13.42
CA ALA A 36 -4.11 -4.86 -13.60
C ALA A 36 -3.73 -5.66 -12.35
N ASP A 37 -2.80 -5.14 -11.53
CA ASP A 37 -2.29 -5.86 -10.38
C ASP A 37 -3.26 -5.77 -9.17
N PRO A 38 -3.74 -6.91 -8.64
CA PRO A 38 -4.69 -6.90 -7.53
C PRO A 38 -4.09 -6.39 -6.21
N PHE A 39 -2.77 -6.53 -5.99
CA PHE A 39 -2.10 -6.04 -4.79
C PHE A 39 -1.88 -4.53 -4.86
N ASP A 40 -1.54 -3.98 -6.01
CA ASP A 40 -1.38 -2.53 -6.16
C ASP A 40 -2.72 -1.81 -5.96
N ARG A 41 -3.81 -2.39 -6.46
CA ARG A 41 -5.16 -1.91 -6.17
C ARG A 41 -5.48 -2.00 -4.68
N LEU A 42 -5.01 -3.03 -3.99
CA LEU A 42 -5.19 -3.17 -2.55
C LEU A 42 -4.41 -2.11 -1.77
N PHE A 43 -3.16 -1.79 -2.16
CA PHE A 43 -2.39 -0.72 -1.55
C PHE A 43 -3.07 0.64 -1.73
N ILE A 44 -3.58 0.93 -2.92
CA ILE A 44 -4.33 2.17 -3.19
C ILE A 44 -5.61 2.21 -2.36
N ALA A 45 -6.36 1.11 -2.30
CA ALA A 45 -7.60 1.03 -1.53
C ALA A 45 -7.35 1.23 -0.02
N GLN A 46 -6.36 0.55 0.55
CA GLN A 46 -5.97 0.69 1.95
C GLN A 46 -5.45 2.10 2.25
N THR A 47 -4.63 2.68 1.38
CA THR A 47 -4.12 4.05 1.53
C THR A 47 -5.27 5.05 1.58
N ASN A 48 -6.27 4.89 0.71
CA ASN A 48 -7.44 5.76 0.68
C ASN A 48 -8.35 5.57 1.90
N ASP A 49 -8.61 4.32 2.30
CA ASP A 49 -9.49 3.99 3.44
C ASP A 49 -8.88 4.43 4.78
N GLU A 50 -7.59 4.17 4.98
CA GLU A 50 -6.83 4.55 6.18
C GLU A 50 -6.32 6.01 6.15
N ARG A 51 -6.57 6.73 5.03
CA ARG A 51 -6.15 8.13 4.80
C ARG A 51 -4.64 8.38 4.90
N LEU A 52 -3.84 7.38 4.56
CA LEU A 52 -2.38 7.42 4.59
C LEU A 52 -1.79 7.98 3.28
N THR A 53 -0.47 8.10 3.23
CA THR A 53 0.27 8.44 2.01
C THR A 53 1.06 7.20 1.56
N LEU A 54 0.88 6.77 0.31
CA LEU A 54 1.63 5.69 -0.30
C LEU A 54 2.91 6.24 -0.93
N LEU A 55 4.05 5.96 -0.30
CA LEU A 55 5.37 6.32 -0.78
C LEU A 55 5.92 5.18 -1.66
N THR A 56 6.16 5.42 -2.96
CA THR A 56 6.62 4.37 -3.89
C THR A 56 7.57 4.88 -4.97
N ARG A 57 8.45 4.01 -5.48
CA ARG A 57 9.24 4.24 -6.71
C ARG A 57 8.66 3.55 -7.94
N TYR A 58 7.55 2.82 -7.79
CA TYR A 58 7.00 2.00 -8.87
C TYR A 58 6.21 2.86 -9.87
N ALA A 59 6.73 2.94 -11.10
CA ALA A 59 6.20 3.83 -12.12
C ALA A 59 4.73 3.56 -12.47
N ALA A 60 4.30 2.29 -12.48
CA ALA A 60 2.92 1.93 -12.79
C ALA A 60 1.92 2.51 -11.78
N ILE A 61 2.26 2.51 -10.49
CA ILE A 61 1.40 3.11 -9.44
C ILE A 61 1.42 4.64 -9.52
N LEU A 62 2.59 5.24 -9.76
CA LEU A 62 2.73 6.70 -9.87
C LEU A 62 1.94 7.27 -11.05
N ALA A 63 1.85 6.53 -12.16
CA ALA A 63 1.10 6.93 -13.35
C ALA A 63 -0.43 6.97 -13.14
N LEU A 64 -0.93 6.45 -12.02
CA LEU A 64 -2.37 6.50 -11.70
C LEU A 64 -2.80 7.87 -11.15
N GLU A 65 -1.86 8.77 -10.85
CA GLU A 65 -2.09 10.14 -10.38
C GLU A 65 -3.10 10.25 -9.22
N VAL A 66 -3.09 9.26 -8.33
CA VAL A 66 -3.95 9.26 -7.14
C VAL A 66 -3.35 10.22 -6.10
N ASP A 67 -4.17 11.12 -5.57
CA ASP A 67 -3.79 12.21 -4.63
C ASP A 67 -2.83 11.81 -3.50
N ARG A 68 -3.00 10.60 -2.96
CA ARG A 68 -2.23 10.09 -1.82
C ARG A 68 -1.00 9.24 -2.20
N VAL A 69 -0.64 9.19 -3.48
CA VAL A 69 0.52 8.43 -3.97
C VAL A 69 1.66 9.40 -4.29
N VAL A 70 2.79 9.24 -3.61
CA VAL A 70 3.96 10.12 -3.76
C VAL A 70 5.22 9.33 -4.07
N ARG A 71 6.15 9.96 -4.78
CA ARG A 71 7.42 9.35 -5.16
C ARG A 71 8.38 9.28 -3.96
N ALA A 72 8.99 8.11 -3.74
CA ALA A 72 10.00 7.85 -2.70
C ALA A 72 11.42 8.22 -3.09
#